data_AF-A0A7C5P674-F1
#
_entry.id   AF-A0A7C5P674-F1
#
_cell.length_a   1.000
_cell.length_b   1.000
_cell.length_c   1.000
_cell.angle_alpha   90.00
_cell.angle_beta   90.00
_cell.angle_gamma   90.00
#
_symmetry.space_group_name_H-M   'P 1'
#
loop_
_entity.id
_entity.type
_entity.pdbx_description
1 polymer ?
#
loop_
_entity_poly.entity_id
_entity_poly.type
_entity_poly.pdbx_seq_one_letter_code
_entity_poly.pdbx_strand_id
1 'polypeptide(L)'
;MEESRPFINKNMSLTKNGEEKPIETLDEKLAVALQRAIRGPKLGQFEQLLANELAVAAFNVDPLQKIRHILEAYMMLSDEERAKLLPAEEQGKVEVAYRICVSLLNVVEYPLSEFERLQAVPFDFQEKQAEKYLSMVSNSPIEAYRSLIADAHPVCVSQFRVRFICSYMPLALQVMRRILEEYISQETWMQTLQALQRRTLA
;
A
#
# COMPACT_ATOMS: atom_id res chain seq x y z
N MET A 1 29.90 -61.51 19.01
CA MET A 1 29.37 -60.16 19.30
C MET A 1 30.01 -59.24 18.28
N GLU A 2 29.32 -59.00 17.16
CA GLU A 2 29.78 -58.07 16.11
C GLU A 2 28.97 -56.78 16.19
N GLU A 3 29.68 -55.68 16.39
CA GLU A 3 29.15 -54.32 16.45
C GLU A 3 28.79 -53.85 15.02
N SER A 4 27.49 -53.61 14.78
CA SER A 4 27.03 -52.92 13.58
C SER A 4 27.21 -51.41 13.75
N ARG A 5 28.19 -50.81 13.06
CA ARG A 5 28.33 -49.36 12.93
C ARG A 5 27.35 -48.82 11.87
N PRO A 6 26.67 -47.69 12.09
CA PRO A 6 25.78 -47.12 11.09
C PRO A 6 26.58 -46.49 9.94
N PHE A 7 26.16 -46.78 8.71
CA PHE A 7 26.64 -46.13 7.50
C PHE A 7 26.24 -44.64 7.53
N ILE A 8 27.20 -43.75 7.74
CA ILE A 8 27.01 -42.31 7.57
C ILE A 8 27.38 -41.97 6.12
N ASN A 9 26.37 -41.80 5.27
CA ASN A 9 26.56 -41.32 3.91
C ASN A 9 26.71 -39.78 3.95
N LYS A 10 27.93 -39.28 4.12
CA LYS A 10 28.24 -37.82 4.10
C LYS A 10 28.86 -37.45 2.75
N ASN A 11 28.02 -37.05 1.81
CA ASN A 11 28.44 -36.38 0.58
C ASN A 11 28.71 -34.89 0.90
N MET A 12 29.97 -34.54 1.17
CA MET A 12 30.41 -33.16 1.41
C MET A 12 31.47 -32.74 0.41
N SER A 13 31.43 -31.47 -0.02
CA SER A 13 32.48 -30.88 -0.85
C SER A 13 33.17 -29.73 -0.10
N LEU A 14 34.49 -29.67 -0.24
CA LEU A 14 35.33 -28.65 0.36
C LEU A 14 35.37 -27.42 -0.54
N THR A 15 35.04 -26.26 0.00
CA THR A 15 35.28 -24.98 -0.66
C THR A 15 36.75 -24.55 -0.48
N LYS A 16 37.23 -23.62 -1.32
CA LYS A 16 38.63 -23.13 -1.29
C LYS A 16 39.08 -22.54 0.07
N ASN A 17 38.14 -22.28 0.98
CA ASN A 17 38.39 -21.72 2.32
C ASN A 17 38.22 -22.75 3.47
N GLY A 18 38.06 -24.04 3.17
CA GLY A 18 37.95 -25.08 4.20
C GLY A 18 36.60 -25.18 4.92
N GLU A 19 35.60 -24.39 4.51
CA GLU A 19 34.23 -24.55 4.99
C GLU A 19 33.56 -25.74 4.30
N GLU A 20 33.12 -26.70 5.10
CA GLU A 20 32.27 -27.82 4.70
C GLU A 20 30.86 -27.29 4.43
N LYS A 21 30.43 -27.31 3.16
CA LYS A 21 29.02 -27.08 2.81
C LYS A 21 28.38 -28.42 2.40
N PRO A 22 27.12 -28.67 2.78
CA PRO A 22 26.37 -29.79 2.22
C PRO A 22 26.38 -29.67 0.70
N ILE A 23 26.67 -30.78 0.00
CA ILE A 23 26.52 -30.79 -1.46
C ILE A 23 25.03 -30.62 -1.74
N GLU A 24 24.62 -29.42 -2.18
CA GLU A 24 23.27 -29.21 -2.71
C GLU A 24 23.03 -30.24 -3.81
N THR A 25 22.18 -31.20 -3.51
CA THR A 25 21.88 -32.30 -4.41
C THR A 25 21.14 -31.75 -5.64
N LEU A 26 21.29 -32.43 -6.78
CA LEU A 26 20.55 -32.05 -7.99
C LEU A 26 19.03 -32.05 -7.71
N ASP A 27 18.58 -32.93 -6.82
CA ASP A 27 17.21 -33.04 -6.35
C ASP A 27 16.77 -31.82 -5.52
N GLU A 28 17.63 -31.24 -4.67
CA GLU A 28 17.33 -30.00 -3.95
C GLU A 28 17.25 -28.79 -4.89
N LYS A 29 18.17 -28.70 -5.86
CA LYS A 29 18.13 -27.65 -6.88
C LYS A 29 16.90 -27.77 -7.77
N LEU A 30 16.56 -29.00 -8.15
CA LEU A 30 15.36 -29.30 -8.92
C LEU A 30 14.10 -29.06 -8.10
N ALA A 31 14.09 -29.35 -6.80
CA ALA A 31 12.98 -29.05 -5.90
C ALA A 31 12.77 -27.54 -5.74
N VAL A 32 13.83 -26.74 -5.59
CA VAL A 32 13.74 -25.27 -5.57
C VAL A 32 13.28 -24.71 -6.92
N ALA A 33 13.79 -25.25 -8.02
CA ALA A 33 13.38 -24.85 -9.38
C ALA A 33 11.91 -25.24 -9.66
N LEU A 34 11.49 -26.43 -9.26
CA LEU A 34 10.11 -26.90 -9.33
C LEU A 34 9.22 -26.10 -8.38
N GLN A 35 9.66 -25.73 -7.18
CA GLN A 35 8.87 -24.88 -6.28
C GLN A 35 8.71 -23.46 -6.84
N ARG A 36 9.71 -22.95 -7.58
CA ARG A 36 9.62 -21.70 -8.35
C ARG A 36 8.72 -21.83 -9.59
N ALA A 37 8.72 -22.99 -10.26
CA ALA A 37 7.93 -23.24 -11.47
C ALA A 37 6.47 -23.68 -11.21
N ILE A 38 6.22 -24.40 -10.10
CA ILE A 38 4.91 -24.86 -9.62
C ILE A 38 4.15 -23.74 -8.91
N ARG A 39 4.83 -22.64 -8.55
CA ARG A 39 4.19 -21.35 -8.26
C ARG A 39 3.57 -20.76 -9.54
N GLY A 40 2.52 -21.39 -10.03
CA GLY A 40 1.47 -20.71 -10.80
C GLY A 40 0.79 -19.61 -9.96
N PRO A 41 -0.04 -18.76 -10.56
CA PRO A 41 0.03 -17.30 -10.47
C PRO A 41 -0.61 -16.70 -9.22
N LYS A 42 -0.40 -17.25 -8.01
CA LYS A 42 -0.88 -16.57 -6.78
C LYS A 42 0.00 -15.39 -6.38
N LEU A 43 1.32 -15.53 -6.52
CA LEU A 43 2.27 -14.42 -6.38
C LEU A 43 2.13 -13.42 -7.53
N GLY A 44 2.02 -13.92 -8.77
CA GLY A 44 1.80 -13.07 -9.94
C GLY A 44 0.47 -12.32 -9.92
N GLN A 45 -0.64 -12.93 -9.45
CA GLN A 45 -1.92 -12.23 -9.34
C GLN A 45 -1.90 -11.13 -8.28
N PHE A 46 -1.32 -11.39 -7.11
CA PHE A 46 -1.22 -10.37 -6.06
C PHE A 46 -0.31 -9.22 -6.47
N GLU A 47 0.88 -9.54 -7.01
CA GLU A 47 1.79 -8.55 -7.60
C GLU A 47 1.09 -7.73 -8.69
N GLN A 48 0.33 -8.38 -9.57
CA GLN A 48 -0.40 -7.71 -10.65
C GLN A 48 -1.51 -6.80 -10.13
N LEU A 49 -2.18 -7.16 -9.03
CA LEU A 49 -3.17 -6.30 -8.36
C LEU A 49 -2.52 -5.07 -7.75
N LEU A 50 -1.42 -5.24 -7.02
CA LEU A 50 -0.64 -4.13 -6.47
C LEU A 50 -0.13 -3.21 -7.59
N ALA A 51 0.45 -3.79 -8.65
CA ALA A 51 0.91 -3.05 -9.81
C ALA A 51 -0.22 -2.26 -10.46
N ASN A 52 -1.42 -2.84 -10.58
CA ASN A 52 -2.56 -2.15 -11.16
C ASN A 52 -3.00 -0.95 -10.32
N GLU A 53 -3.14 -1.10 -8.99
CA GLU A 53 -3.47 0.03 -8.10
C GLU A 53 -2.44 1.15 -8.20
N LEU A 54 -1.15 0.82 -8.14
CA LEU A 54 -0.07 1.81 -8.22
C LEU A 54 0.05 2.45 -9.61
N ALA A 55 -0.24 1.71 -10.68
CA ALA A 55 -0.23 2.25 -12.03
C ALA A 55 -1.42 3.19 -12.26
N VAL A 56 -2.61 2.84 -11.76
CA VAL A 56 -3.76 3.77 -11.77
C VAL A 56 -3.40 5.03 -10.98
N ALA A 57 -2.78 4.90 -9.80
CA ALA A 57 -2.30 6.05 -9.05
C ALA A 57 -1.32 6.91 -9.87
N ALA A 58 -0.35 6.29 -10.55
CA ALA A 58 0.66 7.00 -11.34
C ALA A 58 0.03 7.90 -12.41
N PHE A 59 -0.97 7.38 -13.14
CA PHE A 59 -1.66 8.11 -14.21
C PHE A 59 -2.82 8.99 -13.74
N ASN A 60 -3.26 8.87 -12.48
CA ASN A 60 -4.37 9.68 -11.99
C ASN A 60 -3.96 11.16 -11.87
N VAL A 61 -4.82 12.03 -12.41
CA VAL A 61 -4.67 13.50 -12.36
C VAL A 61 -5.21 14.06 -11.05
N ASP A 62 -6.21 13.42 -10.44
CA ASP A 62 -6.73 13.81 -9.13
C ASP A 62 -5.76 13.35 -8.02
N PRO A 63 -5.11 14.27 -7.27
CA PRO A 63 -4.18 13.92 -6.22
C PRO A 63 -4.83 13.11 -5.09
N LEU A 64 -6.11 13.33 -4.79
CA LEU A 64 -6.79 12.58 -3.73
C LEU A 64 -6.99 11.13 -4.14
N GLN A 65 -7.38 10.89 -5.40
CA GLN A 65 -7.47 9.53 -5.95
C GLN A 65 -6.10 8.86 -6.02
N LYS A 66 -5.05 9.60 -6.39
CA LYS A 66 -3.67 9.09 -6.36
C LYS A 66 -3.28 8.60 -4.97
N ILE A 67 -3.51 9.41 -3.93
CA ILE A 67 -3.29 8.99 -2.54
C ILE A 67 -4.12 7.74 -2.23
N ARG A 68 -5.43 7.75 -2.53
CA ARG A 68 -6.33 6.62 -2.26
C ARG A 68 -5.80 5.31 -2.84
N HIS A 69 -5.46 5.26 -4.12
CA HIS A 69 -4.97 4.05 -4.79
C HIS A 69 -3.64 3.55 -4.20
N ILE A 70 -2.73 4.45 -3.84
CA ILE A 70 -1.47 4.06 -3.20
C ILE A 70 -1.72 3.46 -1.82
N LEU A 71 -2.56 4.11 -1.02
CA LEU A 71 -2.86 3.63 0.33
C LEU A 71 -3.70 2.34 0.27
N GLU A 72 -4.58 2.18 -0.72
CA GLU A 72 -5.31 0.93 -0.98
C GLU A 72 -4.33 -0.23 -1.24
N ALA A 73 -3.34 -0.03 -2.11
CA ALA A 73 -2.30 -1.03 -2.37
C ALA A 73 -1.55 -1.41 -1.08
N TYR A 74 -1.29 -0.44 -0.20
CA TYR A 74 -0.69 -0.72 1.11
C TYR A 74 -1.62 -1.51 2.04
N MET A 75 -2.91 -1.19 2.06
CA MET A 75 -3.90 -1.90 2.88
C MET A 75 -4.16 -3.33 2.38
N MET A 76 -3.83 -3.66 1.13
CA MET A 76 -3.87 -5.04 0.61
C MET A 76 -2.75 -5.93 1.18
N LEU A 77 -1.68 -5.35 1.75
CA LEU A 77 -0.57 -6.09 2.34
C LEU A 77 -0.94 -6.65 3.72
N SER A 78 -0.41 -7.84 4.04
CA SER A 78 -0.48 -8.42 5.40
C SER A 78 0.25 -7.55 6.43
N ASP A 79 -0.03 -7.75 7.71
CA ASP A 79 0.65 -7.02 8.81
C ASP A 79 2.17 -7.24 8.77
N GLU A 80 2.62 -8.46 8.46
CA GLU A 80 4.04 -8.80 8.34
C GLU A 80 4.70 -8.07 7.16
N GLU A 81 3.99 -7.95 6.03
CA GLU A 81 4.47 -7.22 4.85
C GLU A 81 4.53 -5.72 5.09
N ARG A 82 3.51 -5.16 5.77
CA ARG A 82 3.46 -3.76 6.19
C ARG A 82 4.58 -3.40 7.16
N ALA A 83 4.93 -4.32 8.06
CA ALA A 83 6.05 -4.19 8.99
C ALA A 83 7.43 -4.15 8.33
N LYS A 84 7.59 -4.79 7.16
CA LYS A 84 8.82 -4.66 6.37
C LYS A 84 8.93 -3.29 5.70
N LEU A 85 7.79 -2.73 5.30
CA LEU A 85 7.77 -1.48 4.55
C LEU A 85 7.88 -0.24 5.43
N LEU A 86 7.27 -0.20 6.61
CA LEU A 86 7.24 1.01 7.45
C LEU A 86 7.35 0.66 8.94
N PRO A 87 7.98 1.53 9.76
CA PRO A 87 7.94 1.39 11.21
C PRO A 87 6.53 1.58 11.74
N ALA A 88 6.18 0.94 12.86
CA ALA A 88 4.83 0.90 13.42
C ALA A 88 4.15 2.29 13.56
N GLU A 89 4.92 3.32 13.92
CA GLU A 89 4.41 4.70 14.01
C GLU A 89 3.91 5.23 12.65
N GLU A 90 4.63 4.95 11.57
CA GLU A 90 4.23 5.37 10.21
C GLU A 90 3.07 4.53 9.67
N GLN A 91 2.96 3.25 10.06
CA GLN A 91 1.82 2.42 9.68
C GLN A 91 0.51 3.01 10.19
N GLY A 92 0.48 3.44 11.45
CA GLY A 92 -0.69 4.11 12.03
C GLY A 92 -1.07 5.39 11.29
N LYS A 93 -0.07 6.15 10.80
CA LYS A 93 -0.31 7.35 9.98
C LYS A 93 -0.94 7.00 8.63
N VAL A 94 -0.51 5.90 8.00
CA VAL A 94 -1.10 5.42 6.75
C VAL A 94 -2.55 5.00 6.92
N GLU A 95 -2.88 4.26 7.97
CA GLU A 95 -4.27 3.85 8.25
C GLU A 95 -5.19 5.06 8.50
N VAL A 96 -4.70 6.04 9.28
CA VAL A 96 -5.40 7.31 9.51
C VAL A 96 -5.61 8.05 8.19
N ALA A 97 -4.55 8.17 7.37
CA ALA A 97 -4.62 8.83 6.08
C ALA A 97 -5.63 8.18 5.15
N TYR A 98 -5.64 6.84 5.07
CA TYR A 98 -6.55 6.09 4.23
C TYR A 98 -8.01 6.35 4.61
N ARG A 99 -8.35 6.27 5.90
CA ARG A 99 -9.71 6.53 6.39
C ARG A 99 -10.20 7.96 6.10
N ILE A 100 -9.35 8.95 6.32
CA ILE A 100 -9.67 10.35 5.99
C ILE A 100 -9.82 10.52 4.48
N CYS A 101 -8.94 9.91 3.68
CA CYS A 101 -8.99 9.96 2.23
C CYS A 101 -10.31 9.42 1.69
N VAL A 102 -10.75 8.24 2.16
CA VAL A 102 -12.04 7.64 1.80
C VAL A 102 -13.19 8.56 2.21
N SER A 103 -13.14 9.16 3.41
CA SER A 103 -14.17 10.11 3.85
C SER A 103 -14.24 11.33 2.93
N LEU A 104 -13.09 11.88 2.53
CA LEU A 104 -13.00 13.03 1.62
C LEU A 104 -13.38 12.72 0.18
N LEU A 105 -13.37 11.46 -0.23
CA LEU A 105 -13.90 11.04 -1.53
C LEU A 105 -15.43 10.95 -1.54
N ASN A 106 -16.05 10.81 -0.37
CA ASN A 106 -17.49 10.65 -0.19
C ASN A 106 -18.17 11.92 0.34
N VAL A 107 -17.67 13.10 -0.03
CA VAL A 107 -18.30 14.38 0.35
C VAL A 107 -19.74 14.42 -0.17
N VAL A 108 -20.67 14.78 0.70
CA VAL A 108 -22.08 14.96 0.38
C VAL A 108 -22.32 16.44 0.11
N GLU A 109 -22.98 16.78 -1.00
CA GLU A 109 -23.42 18.15 -1.28
C GLU A 109 -24.93 18.27 -1.09
N TYR A 110 -25.39 19.38 -0.54
CA TYR A 110 -26.82 19.70 -0.45
C TYR A 110 -27.07 21.16 -0.87
N PRO A 111 -28.13 21.41 -1.65
CA PRO A 111 -28.52 22.74 -2.04
C PRO A 111 -29.26 23.43 -0.87
N LEU A 112 -28.85 24.65 -0.53
CA LEU A 112 -29.64 25.54 0.33
C LEU A 112 -30.55 26.46 -0.49
N SER A 113 -30.06 26.89 -1.66
CA SER A 113 -30.80 27.71 -2.62
C SER A 113 -30.33 27.40 -4.04
N GLU A 114 -30.81 28.15 -5.03
CA GLU A 114 -30.35 28.02 -6.43
C GLU A 114 -28.85 28.29 -6.59
N PHE A 115 -28.30 29.17 -5.76
CA PHE A 115 -26.90 29.63 -5.85
C PHE A 115 -26.02 29.15 -4.70
N GLU A 116 -26.62 28.72 -3.58
CA GLU A 116 -25.89 28.31 -2.38
C GLU A 116 -25.92 26.80 -2.22
N ARG A 117 -24.73 26.24 -2.08
CA ARG A 117 -24.50 24.84 -1.77
C ARG A 117 -23.66 24.76 -0.52
N LEU A 118 -23.90 23.74 0.26
CA LEU A 118 -23.03 23.37 1.34
C LEU A 118 -22.64 21.89 1.19
N GLN A 119 -21.59 21.49 1.89
CA GLN A 119 -20.98 20.18 1.83
C GLN A 119 -20.81 19.59 3.23
N ALA A 120 -20.82 18.27 3.34
CA ALA A 120 -20.52 17.57 4.57
C ALA A 120 -19.58 16.40 4.27
N VAL A 121 -18.60 16.19 5.16
CA VAL A 121 -17.67 15.06 5.09
C VAL A 121 -18.17 13.98 6.04
N PRO A 122 -18.66 12.83 5.53
CA PRO A 122 -19.12 11.74 6.39
C PRO A 122 -17.91 10.96 6.93
N PHE A 123 -17.23 11.52 7.94
CA PHE A 123 -16.12 10.82 8.59
C PHE A 123 -16.58 9.50 9.20
N ASP A 124 -15.78 8.45 9.01
CA ASP A 124 -16.02 7.11 9.57
C ASP A 124 -15.63 7.00 11.06
N PHE A 125 -15.26 8.11 11.70
CA PHE A 125 -14.88 8.20 13.10
C PHE A 125 -15.70 9.27 13.85
N GLN A 126 -15.77 9.10 15.16
CA GLN A 126 -16.50 10.02 16.04
C GLN A 126 -15.66 11.23 16.46
N GLU A 127 -16.32 12.30 16.89
CA GLU A 127 -15.68 13.54 17.34
C GLU A 127 -14.57 13.30 18.39
N LYS A 128 -14.78 12.38 19.33
CA LYS A 128 -13.80 12.02 20.37
C LYS A 128 -12.47 11.52 19.80
N GLN A 129 -12.48 11.05 18.55
CA GLN A 129 -11.32 10.55 17.83
C GLN A 129 -10.70 11.63 16.92
N ALA A 130 -11.37 12.77 16.71
CA ALA A 130 -10.92 13.82 15.79
C ALA A 130 -9.49 14.29 16.06
N GLU A 131 -9.09 14.40 17.33
CA GLU A 131 -7.72 14.78 17.70
C GLU A 131 -6.68 13.79 17.14
N LYS A 132 -6.97 12.49 17.22
CA LYS A 132 -6.09 11.44 16.69
C LYS A 132 -6.00 11.50 15.17
N TYR A 133 -7.13 11.67 14.49
CA TYR A 133 -7.19 11.57 13.03
C TYR A 133 -6.78 12.87 12.33
N LEU A 134 -7.20 14.02 12.84
CA LEU A 134 -7.11 15.30 12.12
C LEU A 134 -5.96 16.20 12.57
N SER A 135 -5.20 15.86 13.63
CA SER A 135 -4.05 16.64 14.12
C SER A 135 -2.93 16.84 13.10
N MET A 136 -2.80 15.93 12.12
CA MET A 136 -1.82 16.08 11.03
C MET A 136 -2.29 17.01 9.90
N VAL A 137 -3.55 17.43 9.91
CA VAL A 137 -4.18 18.23 8.83
C VAL A 137 -4.71 19.57 9.35
N SER A 138 -5.00 19.67 10.64
CA SER A 138 -5.54 20.84 11.30
C SER A 138 -4.88 21.07 12.66
N ASN A 139 -4.57 22.34 12.95
CA ASN A 139 -4.14 22.77 14.28
C ASN A 139 -5.29 22.80 15.30
N SER A 140 -6.55 22.76 14.82
CA SER A 140 -7.76 22.63 15.63
C SER A 140 -8.58 21.42 15.14
N PRO A 141 -8.23 20.18 15.51
CA PRO A 141 -8.84 18.97 14.97
C PRO A 141 -10.34 18.85 15.26
N ILE A 142 -10.76 19.14 16.50
CA ILE A 142 -12.15 19.07 16.94
C ILE A 142 -13.01 20.11 16.22
N GLU A 143 -12.51 21.34 16.09
CA GLU A 143 -13.22 22.41 15.37
C GLU A 143 -13.36 22.09 13.88
N ALA A 144 -12.29 21.57 13.26
CA ALA A 144 -12.33 21.11 11.89
C ALA A 144 -13.34 19.99 11.70
N TYR A 145 -13.36 19.00 12.61
CA TYR A 145 -14.35 17.92 12.58
C TYR A 145 -15.78 18.48 12.62
N ARG A 146 -16.11 19.26 13.65
CA ARG A 146 -17.45 19.86 13.82
C ARG A 146 -17.87 20.67 12.60
N SER A 147 -16.96 21.49 12.08
CA SER A 147 -17.23 22.30 10.89
C SER A 147 -17.50 21.43 9.67
N LEU A 148 -16.74 20.36 9.46
CA LEU A 148 -16.82 19.55 8.24
C LEU A 148 -17.96 18.53 8.25
N ILE A 149 -18.44 18.11 9.43
CA ILE A 149 -19.63 17.23 9.53
C ILE A 149 -20.95 17.99 9.53
N ALA A 150 -20.92 19.28 9.91
CA ALA A 150 -22.10 20.11 10.10
C ALA A 150 -22.11 21.19 9.03
N ASP A 151 -22.72 20.80 7.94
CA ASP A 151 -23.03 21.63 6.81
C ASP A 151 -22.01 22.72 6.37
N ALA A 152 -20.77 22.32 6.09
CA ALA A 152 -19.66 23.23 5.73
C ALA A 152 -19.86 23.95 4.40
N HIS A 153 -19.40 25.20 4.32
CA HIS A 153 -19.24 25.87 3.04
C HIS A 153 -18.24 25.10 2.13
N PRO A 154 -18.49 24.96 0.81
CA PRO A 154 -17.65 24.14 -0.08
C PRO A 154 -16.17 24.55 -0.12
N VAL A 155 -15.90 25.85 0.08
CA VAL A 155 -14.54 26.38 0.19
C VAL A 155 -13.80 25.79 1.39
N CYS A 156 -14.47 25.59 2.53
CA CYS A 156 -13.85 25.02 3.73
C CYS A 156 -13.44 23.56 3.51
N VAL A 157 -14.32 22.76 2.88
CA VAL A 157 -14.02 21.37 2.51
C VAL A 157 -12.87 21.32 1.50
N SER A 158 -12.89 22.21 0.50
CA SER A 158 -11.82 22.31 -0.50
C SER A 158 -10.47 22.66 0.12
N GLN A 159 -10.43 23.65 1.02
CA GLN A 159 -9.21 24.02 1.75
C GLN A 159 -8.69 22.88 2.61
N PHE A 160 -9.59 22.16 3.30
CA PHE A 160 -9.22 21.00 4.10
C PHE A 160 -8.64 19.89 3.22
N ARG A 161 -9.27 19.59 2.07
CA ARG A 161 -8.79 18.61 1.10
C ARG A 161 -7.39 18.97 0.59
N VAL A 162 -7.13 20.24 0.27
CA VAL A 162 -5.79 20.70 -0.14
C VAL A 162 -4.75 20.47 0.97
N ARG A 163 -5.07 20.84 2.22
CA ARG A 163 -4.17 20.58 3.36
C ARG A 163 -3.90 19.09 3.55
N PHE A 164 -4.94 18.26 3.46
CA PHE A 164 -4.80 16.80 3.53
C PHE A 164 -3.84 16.28 2.45
N ILE A 165 -4.03 16.69 1.20
CA ILE A 165 -3.17 16.29 0.08
C ILE A 165 -1.72 16.73 0.34
N CYS A 166 -1.49 17.99 0.74
CA CYS A 166 -0.16 18.49 1.02
C CYS A 166 0.52 17.74 2.18
N SER A 167 -0.21 17.39 3.25
CA SER A 167 0.33 16.66 4.40
C SER A 167 0.67 15.20 4.07
N TYR A 168 -0.17 14.51 3.28
CA TYR A 168 -0.06 13.05 3.11
C TYR A 168 0.51 12.59 1.76
N MET A 169 0.57 13.44 0.74
CA MET A 169 1.18 13.06 -0.54
C MET A 169 2.64 12.58 -0.39
N PRO A 170 3.52 13.22 0.42
CA PRO A 170 4.89 12.72 0.59
C PRO A 170 4.94 11.30 1.17
N LEU A 171 4.13 11.02 2.20
CA LEU A 171 4.02 9.69 2.80
C LEU A 171 3.48 8.67 1.79
N ALA A 172 2.44 9.02 1.02
CA ALA A 172 1.90 8.15 -0.01
C ALA A 172 2.96 7.82 -1.07
N LEU A 173 3.68 8.81 -1.61
CA LEU A 173 4.72 8.56 -2.60
C LEU A 173 5.87 7.69 -2.04
N GLN A 174 6.23 7.87 -0.77
CA GLN A 174 7.18 6.98 -0.09
C GLN A 174 6.65 5.54 -0.01
N VAL A 175 5.38 5.35 0.36
CA VAL A 175 4.72 4.03 0.39
C VAL A 175 4.72 3.39 -1.00
N MET A 176 4.28 4.12 -2.02
CA MET A 176 4.27 3.65 -3.42
C MET A 176 5.64 3.15 -3.85
N ARG A 177 6.68 3.96 -3.59
CA ARG A 177 8.06 3.59 -3.92
C ARG A 177 8.48 2.29 -3.24
N ARG A 178 8.21 2.15 -1.93
CA ARG A 178 8.59 0.96 -1.17
C ARG A 178 7.85 -0.30 -1.63
N ILE A 179 6.56 -0.18 -2.00
CA ILE A 179 5.81 -1.30 -2.57
C ILE A 179 6.40 -1.71 -3.93
N LEU A 180 6.71 -0.74 -4.79
CA LEU A 180 7.34 -1.00 -6.10
C LEU A 180 8.69 -1.71 -5.95
N GLU A 181 9.53 -1.27 -5.03
CA GLU A 181 10.87 -1.83 -4.82
C GLU A 181 10.83 -3.25 -4.23
N GLU A 182 9.89 -3.55 -3.35
CA GLU A 182 9.86 -4.82 -2.60
C GLU A 182 8.98 -5.89 -3.25
N TYR A 183 7.83 -5.51 -3.83
CA TYR A 183 6.78 -6.47 -4.21
C TYR A 183 6.50 -6.55 -5.69
N ILE A 184 6.98 -5.60 -6.51
CA ILE A 184 6.64 -5.53 -7.93
C ILE A 184 7.89 -5.64 -8.78
N SER A 185 7.98 -6.70 -9.57
CA SER A 185 9.05 -6.86 -10.55
C SER A 185 8.95 -5.83 -11.66
N GLN A 186 10.12 -5.49 -12.24
CA GLN A 186 10.19 -4.55 -13.35
C GLN A 186 9.36 -5.02 -14.56
N GLU A 187 9.31 -6.33 -14.82
CA GLU A 187 8.52 -6.90 -15.91
C GLU A 187 7.03 -6.64 -15.71
N THR A 188 6.48 -7.02 -14.54
CA THR A 188 5.06 -6.79 -14.22
C THR A 188 4.71 -5.31 -14.26
N TRP A 189 5.57 -4.45 -13.72
CA TRP A 189 5.36 -3.00 -13.74
C TRP A 189 5.25 -2.46 -15.17
N MET A 190 6.21 -2.80 -16.03
CA MET A 190 6.23 -2.34 -17.41
C MET A 190 5.02 -2.86 -18.20
N GLN A 191 4.64 -4.14 -18.02
CA GLN A 191 3.45 -4.71 -18.66
C GLN A 191 2.18 -3.97 -18.23
N THR A 192 2.05 -3.66 -16.92
CA THR A 192 0.91 -2.94 -16.37
C THR A 192 0.79 -1.52 -16.92
N LEU A 193 1.90 -0.78 -16.94
CA LEU A 193 1.93 0.58 -17.49
C LEU A 193 1.53 0.61 -18.97
N GLN A 194 2.06 -0.31 -19.77
CA GLN A 194 1.72 -0.42 -21.20
C GLN A 194 0.24 -0.74 -21.41
N ALA A 195 -0.33 -1.63 -20.60
CA ALA A 195 -1.74 -1.98 -20.69
C ALA A 195 -2.66 -0.79 -20.39
N LEU A 196 -2.35 0.01 -19.36
CA LEU A 196 -3.13 1.20 -19.00
C LEU A 196 -2.98 2.34 -20.00
N GLN A 197 -1.77 2.57 -20.52
CA GLN A 197 -1.53 3.60 -21.54
C GLN A 197 -2.34 3.33 -22.81
N ARG A 198 -2.41 2.06 -23.26
CA ARG A 198 -3.24 1.67 -24.41
C ARG A 198 -4.73 1.93 -24.21
N ARG A 199 -5.23 1.79 -22.97
CA ARG A 199 -6.64 2.08 -22.65
C ARG A 199 -6.95 3.58 -22.59
N THR A 200 -5.97 4.42 -22.27
CA THR A 200 -6.16 5.87 -22.17
C THR A 200 -6.14 6.55 -23.54
N LEU A 201 -5.52 5.91 -24.55
CA LEU A 201 -5.39 6.43 -25.92
C LEU A 201 -6.42 5.85 -26.91
N ALA A 202 -7.23 4.89 -26.47
CA ALA A 202 -8.32 4.28 -27.25
C ALA A 202 -9.66 4.94 -26.88
#